data_AF-A0AAV4IC85-F1
#
_entry.id   AF-A0AAV4IC85-F1
#
_cell.length_a   1.000
_cell.length_b   1.000
_cell.length_c   1.000
_cell.angle_alpha   90.00
_cell.angle_beta   90.00
_cell.angle_gamma   90.00
#
_symmetry.space_group_name_H-M   'P 1'
#
loop_
_entity.id
_entity.type
_entity.pdbx_description
1 polymer ?
#
loop_
_entity_poly.entity_id
_entity_poly.type
_entity_poly.pdbx_seq_one_letter_code
_entity_poly.pdbx_strand_id
1 'polypeptide(L)'
;MQEKRTRAEKRIRTWKLTGDVGREFKDKVNRQHRTHKEQTANEKWVYLKGVLLSTAEEVCGTSKGGKKIDKETWWWSEEVQTSIKKKKEAFKNWQREGTDQLKEVYKEKKKEAKRAVAKAKEEGYKEWYEKLDTGRERRPFTGLQRREQRQKET
;
A
#
# COMPACT_ATOMS: atom_id res chain seq x y z
N MET A 1 21.51 -19.28 2.97
CA MET A 1 20.16 -19.32 3.58
C MET A 1 19.42 -18.07 3.14
N GLN A 2 18.26 -18.19 2.48
CA GLN A 2 17.48 -17.02 2.08
C GLN A 2 16.58 -16.58 3.25
N GLU A 3 16.71 -15.34 3.71
CA GLU A 3 15.80 -14.76 4.69
C GLU A 3 14.38 -14.74 4.13
N LYS A 4 13.49 -15.50 4.78
CA LYS A 4 12.05 -15.49 4.48
C LYS A 4 11.53 -14.10 4.85
N ARG A 5 11.07 -13.34 3.84
CA ARG A 5 10.36 -12.07 4.05
C ARG A 5 9.26 -12.28 5.09
N THR A 6 9.27 -11.48 6.17
CA THR A 6 8.22 -11.50 7.19
C THR A 6 6.86 -11.32 6.50
N ARG A 7 5.99 -12.33 6.65
CA ARG A 7 4.67 -12.34 6.02
C ARG A 7 3.89 -11.17 6.60
N ALA A 8 3.52 -10.20 5.74
CA ALA A 8 2.70 -9.07 6.15
C ALA A 8 1.49 -9.55 6.95
N GLU A 9 1.25 -8.93 8.11
CA GLU A 9 0.16 -9.30 9.00
C GLU A 9 -1.17 -9.25 8.24
N LYS A 10 -1.98 -10.30 8.43
CA LYS A 10 -3.31 -10.38 7.84
C LYS A 10 -4.18 -9.30 8.48
N ARG A 11 -4.85 -8.48 7.67
CA ARG A 11 -5.82 -7.49 8.17
C ARG A 11 -7.24 -7.94 7.85
N ILE A 12 -8.09 -7.97 8.87
CA ILE A 12 -9.53 -8.17 8.71
C ILE A 12 -10.12 -6.96 7.99
N ARG A 13 -10.99 -7.20 7.01
CA ARG A 13 -11.66 -6.13 6.24
C ARG A 13 -12.83 -5.54 7.02
N THR A 14 -12.56 -4.90 8.15
CA THR A 14 -13.60 -4.39 9.08
C THR A 14 -14.55 -3.37 8.43
N TRP A 15 -14.12 -2.67 7.37
CA TRP A 15 -14.99 -1.78 6.58
C TRP A 15 -16.13 -2.48 5.84
N LYS A 16 -16.13 -3.82 5.79
CA LYS A 16 -17.25 -4.62 5.27
C LYS A 16 -18.34 -4.89 6.30
N LEU A 17 -18.14 -4.53 7.56
CA LEU A 17 -19.14 -4.67 8.63
C LEU A 17 -20.24 -3.60 8.51
N THR A 18 -20.90 -3.55 7.35
CA THR A 18 -21.97 -2.61 7.04
C THR A 18 -23.12 -3.35 6.39
N GLY A 19 -24.36 -2.91 6.63
CA GLY A 19 -25.56 -3.51 6.02
C GLY A 19 -25.79 -4.97 6.45
N ASP A 20 -26.08 -5.84 5.49
CA ASP A 20 -26.39 -7.26 5.69
C ASP A 20 -25.25 -8.05 6.33
N VAL A 21 -24.01 -7.77 5.93
CA VAL A 21 -22.80 -8.41 6.46
C VAL A 21 -22.61 -8.11 7.95
N GLY A 22 -22.96 -6.88 8.36
CA GLY A 22 -22.95 -6.49 9.77
C GLY A 22 -24.04 -7.19 10.60
N ARG A 23 -25.23 -7.41 10.01
CA ARG A 23 -26.31 -8.18 10.65
C ARG A 23 -25.91 -9.64 10.85
N GLU A 24 -25.39 -10.28 9.81
CA GLU A 24 -24.93 -11.68 9.87
C GLU A 24 -23.82 -11.86 10.92
N PHE A 25 -22.86 -10.93 10.97
CA PHE A 25 -21.81 -10.92 11.99
C PHE A 25 -22.40 -10.84 13.41
N LYS A 26 -23.32 -9.90 13.65
CA LYS A 26 -23.97 -9.72 14.96
C LYS A 26 -24.73 -10.97 15.39
N ASP A 27 -25.47 -11.60 14.47
CA ASP A 27 -26.24 -12.80 14.77
C ASP A 27 -25.34 -14.00 15.08
N LYS A 28 -24.25 -14.20 14.32
CA LYS A 28 -23.26 -15.25 14.59
C LYS A 28 -22.57 -15.07 15.94
N VAL A 29 -22.11 -13.85 16.24
CA VAL A 29 -21.47 -13.53 17.53
C VAL A 29 -22.45 -13.77 18.69
N ASN A 30 -23.70 -13.34 18.57
CA ASN A 30 -24.70 -13.54 19.61
C ASN A 30 -25.02 -15.03 19.86
N ARG A 31 -25.05 -15.85 18.80
CA ARG A 31 -25.26 -17.31 18.93
C ARG A 31 -24.10 -17.97 19.69
N GLN A 32 -22.86 -17.67 19.30
CA GLN A 32 -21.66 -18.26 19.91
C GLN A 32 -21.45 -17.75 21.35
N HIS A 33 -21.74 -16.48 21.61
CA HIS A 33 -21.60 -15.91 22.95
C HIS A 33 -22.61 -16.51 23.95
N ARG A 34 -23.86 -16.77 23.52
CA ARG A 34 -24.91 -17.34 24.38
C ARG A 34 -24.62 -18.79 24.83
N THR A 35 -23.87 -19.54 24.04
CA THR A 35 -23.55 -20.95 24.37
C THR A 35 -22.42 -21.10 25.39
N HIS A 36 -21.73 -20.01 25.72
CA HIS A 36 -20.53 -20.06 26.54
C HIS A 36 -20.83 -19.93 28.03
N LYS A 37 -20.34 -20.87 28.84
CA LYS A 37 -20.41 -20.84 30.30
C LYS A 37 -19.00 -20.72 30.87
N GLU A 38 -18.62 -19.53 31.32
CA GLU A 38 -17.29 -19.30 31.91
C GLU A 38 -17.30 -18.43 33.17
N GLN A 39 -16.27 -18.65 33.99
CA GLN A 39 -16.25 -18.40 35.44
C GLN A 39 -15.56 -17.08 35.83
N THR A 40 -14.57 -16.57 35.06
CA THR A 40 -13.86 -15.30 35.40
C THR A 40 -13.98 -14.20 34.32
N ALA A 41 -13.74 -12.95 34.72
CA ALA A 41 -13.85 -11.81 33.81
C ALA A 41 -12.78 -11.80 32.69
N ASN A 42 -11.55 -12.24 32.99
CA ASN A 42 -10.46 -12.23 32.01
C ASN A 42 -10.68 -13.29 30.92
N GLU A 43 -11.13 -14.48 31.31
CA GLU A 43 -11.48 -15.57 30.38
C GLU A 43 -12.61 -15.15 29.44
N LYS A 44 -13.66 -14.50 29.98
CA LYS A 44 -14.75 -13.91 29.18
C LYS A 44 -14.24 -12.96 28.10
N TRP A 45 -13.27 -12.08 28.42
CA TRP A 45 -12.72 -11.13 27.45
C TRP A 45 -11.85 -11.80 26.40
N VAL A 46 -11.02 -12.77 26.79
CA VAL A 46 -10.18 -13.53 25.85
C VAL A 46 -11.06 -14.32 24.88
N TYR A 47 -12.07 -15.00 25.40
CA TYR A 47 -13.04 -15.75 24.60
C TYR A 47 -13.82 -14.82 23.66
N LEU A 48 -14.40 -13.74 24.17
CA LEU A 48 -15.17 -12.79 23.37
C LEU A 48 -14.31 -12.19 22.24
N LYS A 49 -13.06 -11.83 22.54
CA LYS A 49 -12.10 -11.36 21.54
C LYS A 49 -11.85 -12.42 20.47
N GLY A 50 -11.66 -13.68 20.87
CA GLY A 50 -11.47 -14.80 19.94
C GLY A 50 -12.67 -15.02 19.02
N VAL A 51 -13.88 -15.02 19.58
CA VAL A 51 -15.15 -15.12 18.83
C VAL A 51 -15.28 -13.96 17.85
N LEU A 52 -15.11 -12.72 18.30
CA LEU A 52 -15.21 -11.53 17.45
C LEU A 52 -14.23 -11.57 16.27
N LEU A 53 -12.97 -11.93 16.52
CA LEU A 53 -11.97 -12.00 15.46
C LEU A 53 -12.24 -13.15 14.49
N SER A 54 -12.60 -14.33 14.98
CA SER A 54 -12.91 -15.50 14.16
C SER A 54 -14.14 -15.26 13.26
N THR A 55 -15.24 -14.78 13.84
CA THR A 55 -16.45 -14.46 13.07
C THR A 55 -16.19 -13.33 12.07
N ALA A 56 -15.38 -12.33 12.42
CA ALA A 56 -15.02 -11.26 11.49
C ALA A 56 -14.12 -11.75 10.37
N GLU A 57 -13.20 -12.69 10.62
CA GLU A 57 -12.42 -13.34 9.57
C GLU A 57 -13.30 -14.17 8.62
N GLU A 58 -14.27 -14.89 9.15
CA GLU A 58 -15.21 -15.70 8.35
C GLU A 58 -16.10 -14.82 7.46
N VAL A 59 -16.73 -13.79 8.05
CA VAL A 59 -17.72 -12.95 7.37
C VAL A 59 -17.06 -11.91 6.47
N CYS A 60 -16.00 -11.23 6.94
CA CYS A 60 -15.37 -10.16 6.18
C CYS A 60 -14.17 -10.63 5.35
N GLY A 61 -13.57 -11.77 5.67
CA GLY A 61 -12.33 -12.25 5.07
C GLY A 61 -11.10 -11.40 5.45
N THR A 62 -9.92 -11.91 5.11
CA THR A 62 -8.65 -11.23 5.36
C THR A 62 -8.06 -10.65 4.07
N SER A 63 -7.39 -9.50 4.19
CA SER A 63 -6.56 -8.93 3.14
C SER A 63 -5.09 -9.13 3.47
N LYS A 64 -4.28 -9.41 2.45
CA LYS A 64 -2.82 -9.32 2.57
C LYS A 64 -2.51 -7.82 2.69
N GLY A 65 -2.07 -7.38 3.87
CA GLY A 65 -1.78 -5.97 4.15
C GLY A 65 -0.75 -5.42 3.16
N GLY A 66 -1.21 -4.82 2.07
CA GLY A 66 -0.36 -4.03 1.19
C GLY A 66 -0.02 -2.73 1.90
N LYS A 67 1.26 -2.33 1.86
CA LYS A 67 1.62 -0.95 2.21
C LYS A 67 0.81 -0.02 1.32
N LYS A 68 -0.11 0.74 1.91
CA LYS A 68 -0.70 1.90 1.25
C LYS A 68 0.51 2.83 1.05
N ILE A 69 1.05 2.87 -0.16
CA ILE A 69 2.04 3.89 -0.50
C ILE A 69 1.21 5.17 -0.44
N ASP A 70 1.39 5.94 0.63
CA ASP A 70 0.78 7.25 0.72
C ASP A 70 1.19 8.01 -0.53
N LYS A 71 0.20 8.48 -1.28
CA LYS A 71 0.40 9.19 -2.54
C LYS A 71 0.85 10.64 -2.25
N GLU A 72 1.75 10.82 -1.30
CA GLU A 72 2.38 12.09 -0.94
C GLU A 72 3.44 12.48 -1.96
N THR A 73 3.11 12.42 -3.24
CA THR A 73 4.01 12.86 -4.29
C THR A 73 3.23 13.80 -5.19
N TRP A 74 3.29 15.07 -4.84
CA TRP A 74 2.80 16.20 -5.63
C TRP A 74 3.40 16.25 -7.05
N TRP A 75 4.48 15.49 -7.31
CA TRP A 75 5.03 15.20 -8.65
C TRP A 75 4.40 13.97 -9.35
N TRP A 76 3.33 13.38 -8.81
CA TRP A 76 2.69 12.16 -9.34
C TRP A 76 1.67 12.48 -10.45
N SER A 77 2.17 12.84 -11.63
CA SER A 77 1.34 13.21 -12.79
C SER A 77 0.66 12.01 -13.48
N GLU A 78 -0.38 12.29 -14.29
CA GLU A 78 -1.05 11.29 -15.13
C GLU A 78 -0.09 10.63 -16.14
N GLU A 79 0.92 11.37 -16.60
CA GLU A 79 1.97 10.87 -17.49
C GLU A 79 2.83 9.80 -16.80
N VAL A 80 3.20 10.04 -15.54
CA VAL A 80 3.93 9.06 -14.70
C VAL A 80 3.07 7.81 -14.47
N GLN A 81 1.78 7.98 -14.22
CA GLN A 81 0.87 6.85 -14.03
C GLN A 81 0.75 6.00 -15.29
N THR A 82 0.53 6.65 -16.44
CA THR A 82 0.34 5.99 -17.73
C THR A 82 1.60 5.24 -18.14
N SER A 83 2.77 5.85 -18.00
CA SER A 83 4.05 5.21 -18.32
C SER A 83 4.38 4.03 -17.39
N ILE A 84 4.07 4.13 -16.08
CA ILE A 84 4.20 3.01 -15.14
C ILE A 84 3.22 1.89 -15.45
N LYS A 85 1.98 2.21 -15.86
CA LYS A 85 0.98 1.21 -16.26
C LYS A 85 1.44 0.43 -17.49
N LYS A 86 1.88 1.13 -18.54
CA LYS A 86 2.46 0.53 -19.76
C LYS A 86 3.66 -0.37 -19.44
N LYS A 87 4.57 0.08 -18.57
CA LYS A 87 5.69 -0.75 -18.07
C LYS A 87 5.20 -2.03 -17.39
N LYS A 88 4.19 -1.94 -16.51
CA LYS A 88 3.64 -3.09 -15.78
C LYS A 88 2.97 -4.10 -16.72
N GLU A 89 2.23 -3.61 -17.72
CA GLU A 89 1.62 -4.46 -18.75
C GLU A 89 2.67 -5.19 -19.57
N ALA A 90 3.72 -4.49 -20.03
CA ALA A 90 4.83 -5.12 -20.74
C ALA A 90 5.55 -6.19 -19.88
N PHE A 91 5.74 -5.93 -18.58
CA PHE A 91 6.32 -6.91 -17.66
C PHE A 91 5.43 -8.15 -17.50
N LYS A 92 4.11 -7.98 -17.42
CA LYS A 92 3.16 -9.11 -17.34
C LYS A 92 3.19 -9.96 -18.61
N ASN A 93 3.19 -9.31 -19.78
CA ASN A 93 3.26 -10.02 -21.06
C ASN A 93 4.56 -10.81 -21.17
N TRP A 94 5.69 -10.19 -20.82
CA TRP A 94 6.99 -10.88 -20.77
C TRP A 94 7.01 -12.04 -19.77
N GLN A 95 6.41 -11.88 -18.58
CA GLN A 95 6.31 -12.99 -17.61
C GLN A 95 5.44 -14.15 -18.10
N ARG A 96 4.45 -13.90 -18.96
CA ARG A 96 3.56 -14.94 -19.48
C ARG A 96 4.21 -15.75 -20.60
N GLU A 97 4.85 -15.08 -21.54
CA GLU A 97 5.33 -15.69 -22.79
C GLU A 97 6.84 -15.94 -22.80
N GLY A 98 7.62 -15.21 -21.99
CA GLY A 98 9.06 -15.44 -21.83
C GLY A 98 9.94 -15.05 -23.02
N THR A 99 9.37 -14.54 -24.11
CA THR A 99 10.07 -14.23 -25.36
C THR A 99 11.02 -13.02 -25.25
N ASP A 100 12.17 -13.07 -25.95
CA ASP A 100 13.14 -11.97 -25.97
C ASP A 100 12.59 -10.67 -26.58
N GLN A 101 11.67 -10.74 -27.54
CA GLN A 101 11.00 -9.56 -28.10
C GLN A 101 10.22 -8.78 -27.01
N LEU A 102 9.47 -9.50 -26.17
CA LEU A 102 8.71 -8.88 -25.07
C LEU A 102 9.64 -8.32 -23.97
N LYS A 103 10.81 -8.92 -23.79
CA LYS A 103 11.85 -8.43 -22.88
C LYS A 103 12.41 -7.09 -23.36
N GLU A 104 12.65 -6.92 -24.66
CA GLU A 104 13.08 -5.63 -25.23
C GLU A 104 11.97 -4.58 -25.12
N VAL A 105 10.72 -4.93 -25.45
CA VAL A 105 9.57 -4.03 -25.24
C VAL A 105 9.46 -3.59 -23.78
N TYR A 106 9.63 -4.51 -22.82
CA TYR A 106 9.66 -4.17 -21.40
C TYR A 106 10.81 -3.22 -21.05
N LYS A 107 12.02 -3.44 -21.58
CA LYS A 107 13.18 -2.56 -21.34
C LYS A 107 12.92 -1.15 -21.84
N GLU A 108 12.33 -1.00 -23.03
CA GLU A 108 11.94 0.30 -23.57
C GLU A 108 10.91 0.99 -22.69
N LYS A 109 9.80 0.31 -22.35
CA LYS A 109 8.76 0.86 -21.46
C LYS A 109 9.29 1.18 -20.06
N LYS A 110 10.27 0.43 -19.57
CA LYS A 110 10.98 0.72 -18.32
C LYS A 110 11.82 2.01 -18.42
N LYS A 111 12.51 2.25 -19.55
CA LYS A 111 13.25 3.49 -19.80
C LYS A 111 12.31 4.69 -19.91
N GLU A 112 11.21 4.56 -20.67
CA GLU A 112 10.17 5.58 -20.78
C GLU A 112 9.61 5.98 -19.39
N ALA A 113 9.21 4.99 -18.59
CA ALA A 113 8.72 5.25 -17.23
C ALA A 113 9.78 5.92 -16.33
N LYS A 114 11.06 5.55 -16.47
CA LYS A 114 12.14 6.21 -15.71
C LYS A 114 12.30 7.68 -16.12
N ARG A 115 12.20 7.99 -17.42
CA ARG A 115 12.27 9.36 -17.95
C ARG A 115 11.08 10.21 -17.47
N ALA A 116 9.86 9.69 -17.57
CA ALA A 116 8.66 10.39 -17.10
C ALA A 116 8.74 10.70 -15.60
N VAL A 117 9.20 9.75 -14.77
CA VAL A 117 9.40 9.97 -13.33
C VAL A 117 10.49 11.02 -13.06
N ALA A 118 11.58 11.02 -13.83
CA ALA A 118 12.64 12.01 -13.67
C ALA A 118 12.14 13.42 -14.01
N LYS A 119 11.45 13.57 -15.15
CA LYS A 119 10.86 14.83 -15.60
C LYS A 119 9.85 15.38 -14.60
N ALA A 120 8.89 14.56 -14.16
CA ALA A 120 7.89 15.00 -13.19
C ALA A 120 8.50 15.40 -11.84
N LYS A 121 9.58 14.72 -11.43
CA LYS A 121 10.33 15.12 -10.23
C LYS A 121 11.02 16.46 -10.42
N GLU A 122 11.67 16.67 -11.56
CA GLU A 122 12.35 17.93 -11.89
C GLU A 122 11.37 19.11 -11.93
N GLU A 123 10.25 18.95 -12.64
CA GLU A 123 9.15 19.93 -12.68
C GLU A 123 8.63 20.21 -11.28
N GLY A 124 8.42 19.14 -10.50
CA GLY A 124 8.10 19.28 -9.10
C GLY A 124 9.12 20.17 -8.40
N TYR A 125 10.39 19.77 -8.35
CA TYR A 125 11.42 20.52 -7.64
C TYR A 125 11.47 21.99 -8.07
N LYS A 126 11.32 22.27 -9.36
CA LYS A 126 11.27 23.64 -9.87
C LYS A 126 10.11 24.44 -9.25
N GLU A 127 8.89 23.92 -9.28
CA GLU A 127 7.73 24.58 -8.66
C GLU A 127 7.90 24.78 -7.15
N TRP A 128 8.59 23.87 -6.48
CA TRP A 128 8.86 23.98 -5.05
C TRP A 128 9.95 25.02 -4.76
N TYR A 129 11.04 25.07 -5.54
CA TYR A 129 12.05 26.11 -5.42
C TYR A 129 11.46 27.50 -5.68
N GLU A 130 10.61 27.66 -6.68
CA GLU A 130 9.91 28.94 -6.94
C GLU A 130 9.03 29.38 -5.75
N LYS A 131 8.39 28.44 -5.05
CA LYS A 131 7.59 28.70 -3.84
C LYS A 131 8.44 29.04 -2.62
N LEU A 132 9.65 28.49 -2.52
CA LEU A 132 10.63 28.86 -1.50
C LEU A 132 11.15 30.28 -1.73
N ASP A 133 11.50 30.63 -2.97
CA ASP A 133 12.04 31.95 -3.33
C ASP A 133 11.00 33.06 -3.10
N THR A 134 9.71 32.75 -3.25
CA THR A 134 8.61 33.67 -2.93
C THR A 134 8.24 33.72 -1.44
N GLY A 135 8.96 32.99 -0.57
CA GLY A 135 8.80 33.04 0.89
C GLY A 135 7.46 32.49 1.41
N ARG A 136 6.65 31.84 0.57
CA ARG A 136 5.29 31.38 0.91
C ARG A 136 5.27 30.04 1.65
N GLU A 137 6.38 29.30 1.67
CA GLU A 137 6.40 27.94 2.22
C GLU A 137 7.65 27.69 3.09
N ARG A 138 7.45 27.26 4.34
CA ARG A 138 8.51 26.90 5.31
C ARG A 138 8.57 25.39 5.60
N ARG A 139 8.01 24.55 4.73
CA ARG A 139 7.98 23.10 4.97
C ARG A 139 9.18 22.42 4.31
N PRO A 140 10.09 21.81 5.09
CA PRO A 140 11.22 21.10 4.52
C PRO A 140 10.75 19.82 3.80
N PHE A 141 11.38 19.51 2.66
CA PHE A 141 11.13 18.34 1.80
C PHE A 141 11.60 17.00 2.44
N THR A 142 11.49 16.88 3.76
CA THR A 142 12.36 16.07 4.61
C THR A 142 12.49 14.62 4.16
N GLY A 143 13.69 14.30 3.67
CA GLY A 143 14.14 12.97 3.25
C GLY A 143 15.27 13.06 2.22
N LEU A 144 15.07 13.91 1.20
CA LEU A 144 15.98 14.06 0.05
C LEU A 144 17.04 15.15 0.23
N GLN A 145 16.74 16.23 0.96
CA GLN A 145 17.73 17.26 1.32
C GLN A 145 18.93 16.66 2.08
N ARG A 146 18.69 15.66 2.94
CA ARG A 146 19.74 14.86 3.59
C ARG A 146 20.52 13.94 2.64
N ARG A 147 19.96 13.57 1.49
CA ARG A 147 20.66 12.75 0.48
C ARG A 147 21.54 13.60 -0.43
N GLU A 148 21.08 14.78 -0.81
CA GLU A 148 21.86 15.72 -1.64
C GLU A 148 23.04 16.32 -0.88
N GLN A 149 22.90 16.65 0.41
CA GLN A 149 24.04 17.12 1.20
C GLN A 149 25.16 16.07 1.30
N ARG A 150 24.81 14.78 1.45
CA ARG A 150 25.79 13.68 1.41
C ARG A 150 26.51 13.54 0.07
N GLN A 151 25.89 13.92 -1.05
CA GLN A 151 26.55 13.86 -2.37
C GLN A 151 27.39 15.09 -2.68
N LYS A 152 27.22 16.21 -1.95
CA LYS A 152 28.07 17.40 -2.07
C LYS A 152 29.30 17.35 -1.15
N GLU A 153 29.25 16.50 -0.12
CA GLU A 153 30.34 16.26 0.84
C GLU A 153 31.32 15.16 0.41
N THR A 154 31.13 14.55 -0.76
CA THR A 154 32.02 13.52 -1.35
C THR A 154 32.58 14.01 -2.68
#